data_AF-A0A1S5Y020-F1
#
_entry.id   AF-A0A1S5Y020-F1
#
_cell.length_a   1.000
_cell.length_b   1.000
_cell.length_c   1.000
_cell.angle_alpha   90.00
_cell.angle_beta   90.00
_cell.angle_gamma   90.00
#
_symmetry.space_group_name_H-M   'P 1'
#
loop_
_entity.id
_entity.type
_entity.pdbx_description
1 polymer ?
#
loop_
_entity_poly.entity_id
_entity_poly.type
_entity_poly.pdbx_seq_one_letter_code
_entity_poly.pdbx_strand_id
1 'polypeptide(L)'
;MEQPVTSERDLPTVRKDAVSLAPPETDHFRAQLFHMIRHLLPAQPVLDPITRDEVEQDVVEFVAAQIGGMPGYIRVPYRALLLVFEWLPALGSLRPFSALPAERQQRCLAAWSNSHVSLIRDTIKLVRSCALLQYLDHHLVLSRLETMEPEDWQ
;
A
#
# COMPACT_ATOMS: atom_id res chain seq x y z
N MET A 1 -10.66 36.86 -44.62
CA MET A 1 -9.42 36.16 -44.22
C MET A 1 -9.55 35.95 -42.73
N GLU A 2 -10.29 34.92 -42.34
CA GLU A 2 -10.55 34.55 -40.95
C GLU A 2 -10.50 33.02 -40.90
N GLN A 3 -9.56 32.47 -40.13
CA GLN A 3 -9.50 31.06 -39.81
C GLN A 3 -9.95 30.89 -38.35
N PRO A 4 -10.97 30.07 -38.06
CA PRO A 4 -11.28 29.69 -36.70
C PRO A 4 -10.31 28.60 -36.24
N VAL A 5 -9.76 28.82 -35.05
CA VAL A 5 -8.87 27.92 -34.31
C VAL A 5 -9.67 26.71 -33.83
N THR A 6 -9.45 25.55 -34.46
CA THR A 6 -9.91 24.25 -33.95
C THR A 6 -9.00 23.86 -32.78
N SER A 7 -9.46 24.09 -31.55
CA SER A 7 -8.76 23.67 -30.34
C SER A 7 -9.75 23.07 -29.36
N GLU A 8 -10.07 21.79 -29.55
CA GLU A 8 -10.60 20.97 -28.47
C GLU A 8 -9.95 19.60 -28.59
N ARG A 9 -8.98 19.37 -27.71
CA ARG A 9 -8.22 18.14 -27.60
C ARG A 9 -9.18 17.09 -27.04
N ASP A 10 -9.39 16.03 -27.81
CA ASP A 10 -9.83 14.74 -27.29
C ASP A 10 -8.94 14.36 -26.09
N LEU A 11 -9.46 14.57 -24.89
CA LEU A 11 -8.93 13.93 -23.69
C LEU A 11 -9.31 12.44 -23.77
N PRO A 12 -8.35 11.51 -23.70
CA PRO A 12 -8.68 10.11 -23.53
C PRO A 12 -9.38 9.96 -22.17
N THR A 13 -10.68 9.71 -22.21
CA THR A 13 -11.49 9.24 -21.09
C THR A 13 -10.80 8.02 -20.49
N VAL A 14 -10.10 8.21 -19.38
CA VAL A 14 -9.49 7.13 -18.62
C VAL A 14 -10.61 6.19 -18.19
N ARG A 15 -10.63 5.03 -18.84
CA ARG A 15 -11.64 3.99 -18.68
C ARG A 15 -11.56 3.42 -17.26
N LYS A 16 -12.48 3.85 -16.39
CA LYS A 16 -12.69 3.33 -15.02
C LYS A 16 -13.15 1.86 -14.98
N ASP A 17 -13.32 1.21 -16.13
CA ASP A 17 -13.89 -0.15 -16.23
C ASP A 17 -12.83 -1.27 -16.13
N ALA A 18 -11.57 -0.96 -15.82
CA ALA A 18 -10.59 -1.97 -15.49
C ALA A 18 -10.68 -2.37 -14.00
N VAL A 19 -11.89 -2.61 -13.48
CA VAL A 19 -12.08 -3.42 -12.27
C VAL A 19 -11.72 -4.84 -12.66
N SER A 20 -10.42 -5.08 -12.56
CA SER A 20 -9.70 -6.26 -12.99
C SER A 20 -10.30 -7.50 -12.34
N LEU A 21 -10.67 -8.45 -13.18
CA LEU A 21 -11.05 -9.82 -12.87
C LEU A 21 -9.82 -10.57 -12.31
N ALA A 22 -9.30 -10.11 -11.17
CA ALA A 22 -8.17 -10.74 -10.52
C ALA A 22 -8.60 -12.11 -9.96
N PRO A 23 -7.81 -13.18 -10.12
CA PRO A 23 -8.15 -14.51 -9.59
C PRO A 23 -8.34 -14.46 -8.06
N PRO A 24 -9.14 -15.34 -7.45
CA PRO A 24 -9.45 -15.31 -6.01
C PRO A 24 -8.23 -15.45 -5.10
N GLU A 25 -7.11 -16.00 -5.60
CA GLU A 25 -5.82 -16.00 -4.89
C GLU A 25 -5.27 -14.58 -4.66
N THR A 26 -5.74 -13.59 -5.41
CA THR A 26 -5.35 -12.18 -5.28
C THR A 26 -6.00 -11.53 -4.06
N ASP A 27 -7.14 -12.04 -3.58
CA ASP A 27 -7.90 -11.43 -2.49
C ASP A 27 -7.20 -11.60 -1.13
N HIS A 28 -6.69 -12.81 -0.84
CA HIS A 28 -5.96 -13.05 0.40
C HIS A 28 -4.64 -12.27 0.45
N PHE A 29 -3.92 -12.24 -0.67
CA PHE A 29 -2.69 -11.45 -0.81
C PHE A 29 -2.95 -9.95 -0.63
N ARG A 30 -4.01 -9.41 -1.24
CA ARG A 30 -4.42 -8.01 -1.08
C ARG A 30 -4.83 -7.72 0.36
N ALA A 31 -5.62 -8.58 0.99
CA ALA A 31 -6.01 -8.44 2.39
C ALA A 31 -4.79 -8.44 3.33
N GLN A 32 -3.83 -9.32 3.09
CA GLN A 32 -2.58 -9.33 3.85
C GLN A 32 -1.81 -8.01 3.68
N LEU A 33 -1.62 -7.57 2.43
CA LEU A 33 -0.96 -6.29 2.15
C LEU A 33 -1.68 -5.13 2.82
N PHE A 34 -3.01 -5.12 2.82
CA PHE A 34 -3.81 -4.11 3.50
C PHE A 34 -3.48 -4.04 4.99
N HIS A 35 -3.49 -5.17 5.70
CA HIS A 35 -3.11 -5.20 7.12
C HIS A 35 -1.67 -4.74 7.38
N MET A 36 -0.73 -5.09 6.50
CA MET A 36 0.65 -4.62 6.62
C MET A 36 0.74 -3.10 6.39
N ILE A 37 0.18 -2.62 5.29
CA ILE A 37 0.28 -1.23 4.83
C ILE A 37 -0.35 -0.28 5.82
N ARG A 38 -1.54 -0.59 6.35
CA ARG A 38 -2.22 0.21 7.36
C ARG A 38 -1.34 0.55 8.57
N HIS A 39 -0.43 -0.35 8.94
CA HIS A 39 0.52 -0.17 10.02
C HIS A 39 1.89 0.37 9.61
N LEU A 40 2.18 0.41 8.30
CA LEU A 40 3.40 0.99 7.74
C LEU A 40 3.21 2.46 7.35
N LEU A 41 1.98 2.89 7.10
CA LEU A 41 1.66 4.28 6.79
C LEU A 41 1.79 5.18 8.03
N PRO A 42 2.21 6.44 7.84
CA PRO A 42 2.32 7.40 8.93
C PRO A 42 0.94 7.71 9.52
N ALA A 43 0.91 8.09 10.80
CA ALA A 43 -0.31 8.53 11.46
C ALA A 43 -0.77 9.93 11.00
N GLN A 44 0.15 10.71 10.45
CA GLN A 44 -0.07 12.05 9.93
C GLN A 44 0.11 12.08 8.39
N PRO A 45 -0.61 12.96 7.66
CA PRO A 45 -1.63 13.90 8.17
C PRO A 45 -2.89 13.19 8.71
N VAL A 46 -3.58 13.85 9.65
CA VAL A 46 -4.87 13.35 10.15
C VAL A 46 -5.92 13.56 9.05
N LEU A 47 -6.32 12.44 8.43
CA LEU A 47 -7.40 12.36 7.48
C LEU A 47 -8.67 11.90 8.19
N ASP A 48 -9.84 12.27 7.66
CA ASP A 48 -11.08 11.66 8.10
C ASP A 48 -11.10 10.15 7.78
N PRO A 49 -11.88 9.34 8.52
CA PRO A 49 -11.82 7.89 8.38
C PRO A 49 -12.18 7.36 6.98
N ILE A 50 -13.02 8.06 6.23
CA ILE A 50 -13.47 7.64 4.90
C ILE A 50 -12.35 7.90 3.89
N THR A 51 -11.84 9.13 3.86
CA THR A 51 -10.69 9.51 3.02
C THR A 51 -9.47 8.65 3.34
N ARG A 52 -9.23 8.33 4.62
CA ARG A 52 -8.13 7.45 5.01
C ARG A 52 -8.28 6.04 4.45
N ASP A 53 -9.48 5.47 4.49
CA ASP A 53 -9.72 4.12 3.97
C ASP A 53 -9.53 4.10 2.44
N GLU A 54 -10.00 5.13 1.72
CA GLU A 54 -9.78 5.30 0.28
C GLU A 54 -8.28 5.35 -0.06
N VAL A 55 -7.52 6.20 0.64
CA VAL A 55 -6.07 6.29 0.45
C VAL A 55 -5.38 4.96 0.79
N GLU A 56 -5.78 4.28 1.87
CA GLU A 56 -5.23 2.97 2.25
C GLU A 56 -5.49 1.92 1.15
N GLN A 57 -6.68 1.90 0.55
CA GLN A 57 -7.03 1.00 -0.55
C GLN A 57 -6.21 1.29 -1.82
N ASP A 58 -6.10 2.56 -2.21
CA ASP A 58 -5.32 2.97 -3.39
C ASP A 58 -3.83 2.64 -3.25
N VAL A 59 -3.28 2.85 -2.05
CA VAL A 59 -1.90 2.45 -1.72
C VAL A 59 -1.72 0.94 -1.84
N VAL A 60 -2.67 0.15 -1.33
CA VAL A 60 -2.62 -1.32 -1.44
C VAL A 60 -2.69 -1.77 -2.88
N GLU A 61 -3.57 -1.18 -3.68
CA GLU A 61 -3.69 -1.49 -5.11
C GLU A 61 -2.39 -1.17 -5.85
N PHE A 62 -1.79 -0.01 -5.59
CA PHE A 62 -0.51 0.35 -6.16
C PHE A 62 0.59 -0.66 -5.78
N VAL A 63 0.75 -0.97 -4.49
CA VAL A 63 1.78 -1.91 -4.03
C VAL A 63 1.56 -3.30 -4.63
N ALA A 64 0.31 -3.75 -4.70
CA ALA A 64 -0.05 -5.03 -5.33
C ALA A 64 0.28 -5.02 -6.84
N ALA A 65 0.03 -3.92 -7.55
CA ALA A 65 0.38 -3.76 -8.95
C ALA A 65 1.90 -3.79 -9.17
N GLN A 66 2.68 -3.14 -8.30
CA GLN A 66 4.14 -3.17 -8.38
C GLN A 66 4.71 -4.57 -8.17
N ILE A 67 4.18 -5.31 -7.19
CA ILE A 67 4.57 -6.72 -6.98
C ILE A 67 4.10 -7.59 -8.16
N GLY A 68 2.91 -7.33 -8.69
CA GLY A 68 2.37 -7.99 -9.88
C GLY A 68 3.19 -7.73 -11.15
N GLY A 69 3.83 -6.57 -11.26
CA GLY A 69 4.71 -6.19 -12.37
C GLY A 69 6.10 -6.83 -12.31
N MET A 70 6.51 -7.39 -11.17
CA MET A 70 7.83 -8.03 -11.03
C MET A 70 7.97 -9.25 -11.96
N PRO A 71 9.18 -9.54 -12.47
CA PRO A 71 9.45 -10.76 -13.21
C PRO A 71 9.03 -12.01 -12.42
N GLY A 72 8.50 -13.04 -13.11
CA GLY A 72 7.91 -14.21 -12.47
C GLY A 72 8.84 -14.93 -11.48
N TYR A 73 10.14 -14.98 -11.77
CA TYR A 73 11.17 -15.58 -10.92
C TYR A 73 11.40 -14.84 -9.59
N ILE A 74 11.00 -13.57 -9.49
CA ILE A 74 11.03 -12.77 -8.25
C ILE A 74 9.64 -12.77 -7.59
N ARG A 75 8.58 -12.71 -8.39
CA ARG A 75 7.21 -12.62 -7.92
C ARG A 75 6.81 -13.80 -7.03
N VAL A 76 7.16 -15.02 -7.44
CA VAL A 76 6.84 -16.25 -6.69
C VAL A 76 7.52 -16.27 -5.31
N PRO A 77 8.86 -16.10 -5.20
CA PRO A 77 9.49 -16.07 -3.88
C PRO A 77 9.00 -14.90 -3.02
N TYR A 78 8.65 -13.76 -3.62
CA TYR A 78 8.09 -12.64 -2.88
C TYR A 78 6.72 -12.95 -2.27
N ARG A 79 5.81 -13.57 -3.04
CA ARG A 79 4.52 -14.03 -2.53
C ARG A 79 4.69 -15.10 -1.45
N ALA A 80 5.61 -16.04 -1.63
CA ALA A 80 5.92 -17.04 -0.62
C ALA A 80 6.43 -16.40 0.69
N LEU A 81 7.26 -15.37 0.60
CA LEU A 81 7.77 -14.64 1.76
C LEU A 81 6.68 -13.86 2.49
N LEU A 82 5.73 -13.26 1.75
CA LEU A 82 4.55 -12.66 2.35
C LEU A 82 3.71 -13.70 3.08
N LEU A 83 3.45 -14.87 2.49
CA LEU A 83 2.79 -15.96 3.23
C LEU A 83 3.55 -16.36 4.49
N VAL A 84 4.88 -16.38 4.47
CA VAL A 84 5.67 -16.59 5.70
C VAL A 84 5.35 -15.53 6.74
N PHE A 85 5.27 -14.24 6.39
CA PHE A 85 4.88 -13.19 7.34
C PHE A 85 3.47 -13.38 7.93
N GLU A 86 2.54 -13.92 7.15
CA GLU A 86 1.19 -14.21 7.63
C GLU A 86 1.21 -15.27 8.74
N TRP A 87 2.02 -16.32 8.56
CA TRP A 87 2.05 -17.47 9.46
C TRP A 87 3.12 -17.40 10.54
N LEU A 88 4.13 -16.53 10.40
CA LEU A 88 5.22 -16.42 11.36
C LEU A 88 4.73 -16.14 12.80
N PRO A 89 3.75 -15.25 13.04
CA PRO A 89 3.21 -15.05 14.39
C PRO A 89 2.36 -16.22 14.90
N ALA A 90 1.82 -17.06 14.01
CA ALA A 90 1.00 -18.20 14.38
C ALA A 90 1.81 -19.26 15.16
N LEU A 91 3.13 -19.35 14.92
CA LEU A 91 4.03 -20.23 15.67
C LEU A 91 4.09 -19.91 17.17
N GLY A 92 3.83 -18.66 17.57
CA GLY A 92 3.82 -18.25 18.98
C GLY A 92 2.44 -17.97 19.56
N SER A 93 1.45 -17.65 18.73
CA SER A 93 0.14 -17.14 19.19
C SER A 93 -1.07 -17.90 18.62
N LEU A 94 -0.85 -18.96 17.83
CA LEU A 94 -1.88 -19.75 17.13
C LEU A 94 -2.81 -18.91 16.24
N ARG A 95 -2.44 -17.66 15.93
CA ARG A 95 -3.19 -16.74 15.08
C ARG A 95 -2.28 -16.20 13.98
N PRO A 96 -2.76 -16.12 12.73
CA PRO A 96 -2.02 -15.47 11.66
C PRO A 96 -1.93 -13.97 11.89
N PHE A 97 -1.01 -13.30 11.20
CA PHE A 97 -0.75 -11.87 11.33
C PHE A 97 -2.02 -11.03 11.18
N SER A 98 -2.83 -11.26 10.15
CA SER A 98 -4.08 -10.53 9.91
C SER A 98 -5.09 -10.63 11.06
N ALA A 99 -5.06 -11.72 11.83
CA ALA A 99 -5.97 -11.98 12.96
C ALA A 99 -5.42 -11.50 14.32
N LEU A 100 -4.23 -10.90 14.35
CA LEU A 100 -3.66 -10.31 15.56
C LEU A 100 -4.28 -8.94 15.90
N PRO A 101 -4.34 -8.56 17.18
CA PRO A 101 -4.63 -7.19 17.57
C PRO A 101 -3.61 -6.20 16.96
N ALA A 102 -4.07 -4.99 16.62
CA ALA A 102 -3.27 -3.92 16.00
C ALA A 102 -1.91 -3.69 16.70
N GLU A 103 -1.90 -3.65 18.04
CA GLU A 103 -0.66 -3.48 18.82
C GLU A 103 0.36 -4.60 18.56
N ARG A 104 -0.11 -5.85 18.41
CA ARG A 104 0.76 -6.99 18.13
C ARG A 104 1.22 -6.98 16.67
N GLN A 105 0.35 -6.60 15.73
CA GLN A 105 0.72 -6.43 14.32
C GLN A 105 1.86 -5.41 14.20
N GLN A 106 1.74 -4.27 14.88
CA GLN A 106 2.78 -3.24 14.90
C GLN A 106 4.10 -3.72 15.52
N ARG A 107 4.05 -4.49 16.61
CA ARG A 107 5.26 -5.12 17.19
C ARG A 107 5.92 -6.12 16.24
N CYS A 108 5.13 -6.94 15.55
CA CYS A 108 5.66 -7.86 14.53
C CYS A 108 6.34 -7.10 13.41
N LEU A 109 5.70 -6.08 12.85
CA LEU A 109 6.30 -5.25 11.79
C LEU A 109 7.57 -4.52 12.26
N ALA A 110 7.59 -4.02 13.50
CA ALA A 110 8.78 -3.43 14.09
C ALA A 110 9.91 -4.45 14.25
N ALA A 111 9.60 -5.67 14.71
CA ALA A 111 10.57 -6.76 14.83
C ALA A 111 11.14 -7.18 13.47
N TRP A 112 10.28 -7.30 12.45
CA TRP A 112 10.70 -7.67 11.09
C TRP A 112 11.54 -6.57 10.44
N SER A 113 11.15 -5.30 10.64
CA SER A 113 11.92 -4.14 10.18
C SER A 113 13.31 -4.05 10.81
N ASN A 114 13.50 -4.61 12.00
CA ASN A 114 14.78 -4.63 12.74
C ASN A 114 15.44 -6.03 12.76
N SER A 115 14.95 -6.97 11.95
CA SER A 115 15.48 -8.33 11.91
C SER A 115 16.91 -8.37 11.36
N HIS A 116 17.73 -9.27 11.90
CA HIS A 116 19.06 -9.58 11.37
C HIS A 116 19.01 -10.33 10.03
N VAL A 117 17.86 -10.86 9.64
CA VAL A 117 17.66 -11.54 8.36
C VAL A 117 17.41 -10.50 7.27
N SER A 118 18.41 -10.23 6.44
CA SER A 118 18.35 -9.21 5.37
C SER A 118 17.11 -9.37 4.49
N LEU A 119 16.77 -10.59 4.07
CA LEU A 119 15.62 -10.84 3.21
C LEU A 119 14.29 -10.35 3.83
N ILE A 120 14.08 -10.63 5.12
CA ILE A 120 12.88 -10.19 5.85
C ILE A 120 12.86 -8.67 5.92
N ARG A 121 13.96 -8.08 6.37
CA ARG A 121 14.09 -6.64 6.55
C ARG A 121 13.89 -5.89 5.24
N ASP A 122 14.51 -6.35 4.17
CA ASP A 122 14.51 -5.67 2.87
C ASP A 122 13.14 -5.78 2.20
N THR A 123 12.40 -6.87 2.45
CA THR A 123 11.00 -7.02 2.02
C THR A 123 10.08 -6.01 2.71
N ILE A 124 10.17 -5.88 4.03
CA ILE A 124 9.38 -4.88 4.77
C ILE A 124 9.75 -3.46 4.31
N LYS A 125 11.03 -3.18 4.08
CA LYS A 125 11.48 -1.89 3.53
C LYS A 125 10.93 -1.63 2.14
N LEU A 126 10.88 -2.64 1.27
CA LEU A 126 10.32 -2.49 -0.06
C LEU A 126 8.83 -2.14 0.01
N VAL A 127 8.03 -2.93 0.75
CA VAL A 127 6.59 -2.65 0.93
C VAL A 127 6.39 -1.25 1.52
N ARG A 128 7.14 -0.89 2.57
CA ARG A 128 7.05 0.43 3.19
C ARG A 128 7.39 1.55 2.20
N SER A 129 8.45 1.39 1.40
CA SER A 129 8.90 2.43 0.46
C SER A 129 7.86 2.64 -0.65
N CYS A 130 7.31 1.57 -1.20
CA CYS A 130 6.24 1.67 -2.20
C CYS A 130 4.96 2.28 -1.60
N ALA A 131 4.61 1.87 -0.38
CA ALA A 131 3.43 2.39 0.30
C ALA A 131 3.56 3.89 0.59
N LEU A 132 4.71 4.32 1.13
CA LEU A 132 4.99 5.73 1.39
C LEU A 132 5.06 6.56 0.11
N LEU A 133 5.65 6.02 -0.96
CA LEU A 133 5.70 6.71 -2.25
C LEU A 133 4.29 7.02 -2.76
N GLN A 134 3.41 6.02 -2.80
CA GLN A 134 2.04 6.23 -3.25
C GLN A 134 1.24 7.10 -2.29
N TYR A 135 1.43 6.94 -0.97
CA TYR A 135 0.74 7.73 0.03
C TYR A 135 1.06 9.22 -0.10
N LEU A 136 2.33 9.58 -0.26
CA LEU A 136 2.76 10.97 -0.38
C LEU A 136 2.41 11.58 -1.75
N ASP A 137 2.28 10.76 -2.80
CA ASP A 137 1.84 11.18 -4.13
C ASP A 137 0.31 11.26 -4.25
N HIS A 138 -0.43 10.80 -3.24
CA HIS A 138 -1.89 10.76 -3.28
C HIS A 138 -2.48 12.18 -3.20
N HIS A 139 -3.30 12.55 -4.18
CA HIS A 139 -3.89 13.89 -4.28
C HIS A 139 -4.65 14.36 -3.03
N LEU A 140 -5.40 13.46 -2.35
CA LEU A 140 -6.06 13.75 -1.07
C LEU A 140 -5.08 14.04 0.08
N VAL A 141 -3.94 13.36 0.11
CA VAL A 141 -2.88 13.60 1.10
C VAL A 141 -2.19 14.92 0.81
N LEU A 142 -1.84 15.19 -0.45
CA LEU A 142 -1.23 16.45 -0.88
C LEU A 142 -2.13 17.65 -0.58
N SER A 143 -3.42 17.58 -0.92
CA SER A 143 -4.40 18.63 -0.61
C SER A 143 -4.48 18.92 0.89
N ARG A 144 -4.31 17.88 1.72
CA ARG A 144 -4.28 18.04 3.18
C ARG A 144 -2.98 18.67 3.67
N LEU A 145 -1.84 18.28 3.11
CA LEU A 145 -0.54 18.85 3.46
C LEU A 145 -0.43 20.33 3.05
N GLU A 146 -1.00 20.71 1.91
CA GLU A 146 -1.05 22.11 1.45
C GLU A 146 -1.92 23.01 2.34
N THR A 147 -2.90 22.42 3.05
CA THR A 147 -3.80 23.13 3.97
C THR A 147 -3.35 23.06 5.44
N MET A 148 -2.27 22.33 5.74
CA MET A 148 -1.67 22.31 7.09
C MET A 148 -0.72 23.50 7.23
N GLU A 149 -0.97 24.33 8.25
CA GLU A 149 -0.07 25.44 8.59
C GLU A 149 1.25 24.89 9.17
N PRO A 150 2.37 25.61 9.03
CA PRO A 150 3.68 25.17 9.55
C PRO A 150 3.75 24.95 11.07
N GLU A 151 2.70 25.32 11.83
CA GLU A 151 2.62 25.12 13.27
C GLU A 151 2.09 23.72 13.64
N ASP A 152 1.46 23.00 12.70
CA ASP A 152 0.84 21.68 12.93
C ASP A 152 1.84 20.50 12.79
N TRP A 153 3.13 20.77 12.58
CA TRP A 153 4.19 19.75 12.42
C TRP A 153 4.80 19.24 13.76
N GLN A 154 4.32 19.71 14.91
CA GLN A 154 4.80 19.27 16.24
C GLN A 154 4.16 17.96 16.69
#